data_AF-A0A2W0C6U4-F1
#
_entry.id   AF-A0A2W0C6U4-F1
#
_cell.length_a   1.000
_cell.length_b   1.000
_cell.length_c   1.000
_cell.angle_alpha   90.00
_cell.angle_beta   90.00
_cell.angle_gamma   90.00
#
_symmetry.space_group_name_H-M   'P 1'
#
loop_
_entity.id
_entity.type
_entity.pdbx_description
1 polymer ?
#
loop_
_entity_poly.entity_id
_entity_poly.type
_entity_poly.pdbx_seq_one_letter_code
_entity_poly.pdbx_strand_id
1 'polypeptide(L)'
;MPNQPEQHSIQAWSLINRKYLGKGVRVKRFRKPTRCQIRNRVLLAVLMANDIKLSQLAEDLSISSRSVSAWVYEGRIPGSTNLDKACQLLGYPRHILFNEEVVRKSPVICQPEPSRFMKRTVTRSPVSNRILTGLCMVHDLSVTDVSHWIGVHPGTFRKWLHQGTLPSAAFQEQAEQFFRIPKTILFADVILKDRRNN
;
A
#
# COMPACT_ATOMS: atom_id res chain seq x y z
N MET A 1 -13.67 24.71 56.43
CA MET A 1 -12.54 25.39 55.77
C MET A 1 -12.42 24.84 54.35
N PRO A 2 -12.59 25.65 53.29
CA PRO A 2 -12.53 25.15 51.92
C PRO A 2 -11.07 25.08 51.44
N ASN A 3 -10.64 23.91 50.94
CA ASN A 3 -9.35 23.72 50.29
C ASN A 3 -9.36 24.48 48.94
N GLN A 4 -8.55 25.53 48.85
CA GLN A 4 -8.28 26.19 47.58
C GLN A 4 -7.48 25.25 46.66
N PRO A 5 -7.81 25.15 45.36
CA PRO A 5 -6.97 24.43 44.41
C PRO A 5 -5.64 25.19 44.27
N GLU A 6 -4.53 24.49 44.49
CA GLU A 6 -3.18 25.06 44.37
C GLU A 6 -3.02 25.76 43.02
N GLN A 7 -2.59 27.02 43.04
CA GLN A 7 -2.14 27.76 41.87
C GLN A 7 -0.84 27.12 41.34
N HIS A 8 -0.93 25.93 40.76
CA HIS A 8 0.20 25.34 40.05
C HIS A 8 0.50 26.20 38.84
N SER A 9 1.63 26.88 38.96
CA SER A 9 2.06 27.97 38.11
C SER A 9 2.03 27.60 36.63
N ILE A 10 1.20 28.33 35.89
CA ILE A 10 1.21 28.37 34.42
C ILE A 10 2.65 28.62 33.91
N GLN A 11 3.45 29.35 34.70
CA GLN A 11 4.87 29.58 34.45
C GLN A 11 5.72 28.29 34.48
N ALA A 12 5.53 27.37 35.43
CA ALA A 12 6.26 26.09 35.44
C ALA A 12 5.90 25.22 34.24
N TRP A 13 4.61 25.16 33.88
CA TRP A 13 4.17 24.45 32.67
C TRP A 13 4.70 25.10 31.39
N SER A 14 4.80 26.43 31.34
CA SER A 14 5.40 27.14 30.20
C SER A 14 6.90 26.86 30.05
N LEU A 15 7.64 26.77 31.16
CA LEU A 15 9.08 26.48 31.17
C LEU A 15 9.37 25.05 30.70
N ILE A 16 8.55 24.08 31.13
CA ILE A 16 8.63 22.67 30.69
C ILE A 16 8.34 22.56 29.19
N ASN A 17 7.37 23.33 28.69
CA ASN A 17 6.92 23.27 27.30
C ASN A 17 7.73 24.17 26.34
N ARG A 18 8.59 25.05 26.86
CA ARG A 18 9.49 25.91 26.08
C ARG A 18 10.44 25.12 25.18
N LYS A 19 10.76 23.87 25.53
CA LYS A 19 11.58 22.97 24.70
C LYS A 19 10.88 22.46 23.44
N TYR A 20 9.55 22.62 23.36
CA TYR A 20 8.69 22.22 22.24
C TYR A 20 8.15 23.41 21.44
N LEU A 21 8.10 24.61 22.02
CA LEU A 21 7.74 25.85 21.33
C LEU A 21 8.79 26.19 20.25
N GLY A 22 8.34 26.35 18.99
CA GLY A 22 9.20 26.65 17.84
C GLY A 22 9.76 25.42 17.10
N LYS A 23 9.70 24.22 17.69
CA LYS A 23 9.97 22.97 16.97
C LYS A 23 8.67 22.53 16.34
N GLY A 24 8.38 23.02 15.13
CA GLY A 24 7.20 22.61 14.35
C GLY A 24 6.99 21.10 14.46
N VAL A 25 5.74 20.66 14.63
CA VAL A 25 5.39 19.25 14.86
C VAL A 25 6.10 18.39 13.81
N ARG A 26 7.17 17.71 14.21
CA ARG A 26 7.99 16.92 13.30
C ARG A 26 7.23 15.63 13.06
N VAL A 27 6.25 15.69 12.15
CA VAL A 27 5.55 14.50 11.68
C VAL A 27 6.62 13.53 11.24
N LYS A 28 6.70 12.36 11.91
CA LYS A 28 7.69 11.35 11.57
C LYS A 28 7.54 11.05 10.08
N ARG A 29 8.57 11.37 9.30
CA ARG A 29 8.60 11.04 7.87
C ARG A 29 8.36 9.54 7.76
N PHE A 30 7.55 9.14 6.79
CA PHE A 30 7.31 7.73 6.48
C PHE A 30 8.68 7.06 6.28
N ARG A 31 9.12 6.24 7.23
CA ARG A 31 10.33 5.43 7.08
C ARG A 31 9.98 4.40 6.03
N LYS A 32 10.76 4.33 4.92
CA LYS A 32 10.58 3.27 3.92
C LYS A 32 10.81 1.94 4.67
N PRO A 33 9.81 1.09 4.80
CA PRO A 33 9.97 -0.22 5.42
C PRO A 33 11.02 -0.98 4.62
N THR A 34 11.87 -1.75 5.28
CA THR A 34 12.73 -2.67 4.53
C THR A 34 11.83 -3.69 3.85
N ARG A 35 12.15 -4.09 2.61
CA ARG A 35 11.29 -4.97 1.78
C ARG A 35 10.93 -6.29 2.51
N CYS A 36 11.80 -6.75 3.41
CA CYS A 36 11.61 -7.94 4.24
C CYS A 36 10.59 -7.77 5.39
N GLN A 37 10.23 -6.54 5.75
CA GLN A 37 9.29 -6.25 6.86
C GLN A 37 7.83 -6.11 6.42
N ILE A 38 7.54 -6.06 5.13
CA ILE A 38 6.17 -5.97 4.65
C ILE A 38 5.65 -7.40 4.50
N ARG A 39 4.51 -7.75 5.11
CA ARG A 39 3.87 -9.06 4.96
C ARG A 39 2.71 -9.01 3.97
N ASN A 40 1.84 -8.02 4.12
CA ASN A 40 0.75 -7.78 3.17
C ASN A 40 1.17 -6.74 2.11
N ARG A 41 1.81 -7.24 1.04
CA ARG A 41 2.25 -6.42 -0.10
C ARG A 41 1.11 -5.87 -0.94
N VAL A 42 0.02 -6.61 -1.04
CA VAL A 42 -1.15 -6.23 -1.84
C VAL A 42 -1.82 -5.01 -1.21
N LEU A 43 -2.07 -5.04 0.11
CA LEU A 43 -2.62 -3.90 0.82
C LEU A 43 -1.71 -2.67 0.68
N LEU A 44 -0.40 -2.81 0.90
CA LEU A 44 0.53 -1.68 0.74
C LEU A 44 0.57 -1.16 -0.71
N ALA A 45 0.52 -2.05 -1.70
CA ALA A 45 0.47 -1.68 -3.11
C ALA A 45 -0.74 -0.80 -3.41
N VAL A 46 -1.94 -1.23 -2.99
CA VAL A 46 -3.17 -0.46 -3.16
C VAL A 46 -3.08 0.91 -2.50
N LEU A 47 -2.55 0.99 -1.28
CA LEU A 47 -2.37 2.26 -0.56
C LEU A 47 -1.39 3.19 -1.28
N MET A 48 -0.25 2.66 -1.74
CA MET A 48 0.74 3.46 -2.47
C MET A 48 0.21 3.96 -3.81
N ALA A 49 -0.55 3.14 -4.54
CA ALA A 49 -1.12 3.50 -5.83
C ALA A 49 -2.22 4.58 -5.71
N ASN A 50 -2.94 4.60 -4.59
CA ASN A 50 -3.97 5.61 -4.28
C ASN A 50 -3.43 6.82 -3.48
N ASP A 51 -2.13 6.89 -3.22
CA ASP A 51 -1.50 7.89 -2.34
C ASP A 51 -2.12 7.98 -0.92
N ILE A 52 -2.64 6.85 -0.41
CA ILE A 52 -3.23 6.75 0.92
C ILE A 52 -2.14 6.40 1.93
N LYS A 53 -1.98 7.24 2.96
CA LYS A 53 -1.07 6.99 4.07
C LYS A 53 -1.71 6.03 5.08
N LEU A 54 -0.89 5.27 5.81
CA LEU A 54 -1.37 4.38 6.88
C LEU A 54 -2.14 5.15 7.97
N SER A 55 -1.73 6.39 8.27
CA SER A 55 -2.44 7.26 9.21
C SER A 55 -3.80 7.68 8.68
N GLN A 56 -3.88 8.06 7.40
CA GLN A 56 -5.14 8.42 6.76
C GLN A 56 -6.11 7.24 6.77
N LEU A 57 -5.66 6.05 6.37
CA LEU A 57 -6.48 4.85 6.42
C LEU A 57 -6.97 4.53 7.84
N ALA A 58 -6.13 4.75 8.85
CA ALA A 58 -6.51 4.53 10.24
C ALA A 58 -7.61 5.50 10.70
N GLU A 59 -7.49 6.78 10.31
CA GLU A 59 -8.49 7.82 10.54
C GLU A 59 -9.82 7.48 9.85
N ASP A 60 -9.78 7.14 8.56
CA ASP A 60 -10.97 6.79 7.76
C ASP A 60 -11.71 5.55 8.32
N LEU A 61 -10.98 4.60 8.89
CA LEU A 61 -11.54 3.39 9.50
C LEU A 61 -11.90 3.57 10.99
N SER A 62 -11.54 4.71 11.59
CA SER A 62 -11.67 4.99 13.03
C SER A 62 -10.99 3.94 13.92
N ILE A 63 -9.75 3.58 13.57
CA ILE A 63 -8.93 2.61 14.32
C ILE A 63 -7.52 3.14 14.57
N SER A 64 -6.74 2.44 15.40
CA SER A 64 -5.37 2.86 15.66
C SER A 64 -4.45 2.68 14.44
N SER A 65 -3.55 3.63 14.21
CA SER A 65 -2.49 3.50 13.20
C SER A 65 -1.60 2.28 13.42
N ARG A 66 -1.49 1.79 14.66
CA ARG A 66 -0.79 0.55 15.01
C ARG A 66 -1.50 -0.67 14.41
N SER A 67 -2.83 -0.71 14.48
CA SER A 67 -3.64 -1.80 13.90
C SER A 67 -3.42 -1.88 12.38
N VAL A 68 -3.53 -0.75 11.67
CA VAL A 68 -3.27 -0.70 10.22
C VAL A 68 -1.83 -1.09 9.89
N SER A 69 -0.87 -0.63 10.70
CA SER A 69 0.54 -1.01 10.53
C SER A 69 0.75 -2.53 10.72
N ALA A 70 0.09 -3.16 11.70
CA ALA A 70 0.16 -4.60 11.91
C ALA A 70 -0.43 -5.39 10.74
N TRP A 71 -1.48 -4.88 10.09
CA TRP A 71 -2.04 -5.52 8.90
C TRP A 71 -1.04 -5.56 7.73
N VAL A 72 -0.27 -4.48 7.56
CA VAL A 72 0.70 -4.37 6.47
C VAL A 72 2.01 -5.11 6.79
N TYR A 73 2.60 -4.85 7.95
CA TYR A 73 3.97 -5.29 8.28
C TYR A 73 4.01 -6.63 8.99
N GLU A 74 3.04 -6.90 9.87
CA GLU A 74 2.99 -8.17 10.62
C GLU A 74 2.14 -9.22 9.88
N GLY A 75 1.28 -8.78 8.94
CA GLY A 75 0.37 -9.65 8.22
C GLY A 75 -0.84 -10.06 9.07
N ARG A 76 -1.13 -9.31 10.14
CA ARG A 76 -2.26 -9.59 11.02
C ARG A 76 -3.57 -9.37 10.27
N ILE A 77 -4.43 -10.39 10.23
CA ILE A 77 -5.74 -10.28 9.60
C ILE A 77 -6.67 -9.46 10.52
N PRO A 78 -7.39 -8.45 10.01
CA PRO A 78 -8.37 -7.70 10.79
C PRO A 78 -9.54 -8.59 11.23
N GLY A 79 -10.20 -8.23 12.34
CA GLY A 79 -11.52 -8.79 12.66
C GLY A 79 -12.58 -8.40 11.62
N SER A 80 -13.65 -9.17 11.51
CA SER A 80 -14.70 -9.06 10.47
C SER A 80 -15.17 -7.63 10.23
N THR A 81 -15.53 -6.88 11.28
CA THR A 81 -16.01 -5.50 11.17
C THR A 81 -15.00 -4.57 10.50
N ASN A 82 -13.73 -4.62 10.92
CA ASN A 82 -12.68 -3.77 10.37
C ASN A 82 -12.26 -4.21 8.97
N LEU A 83 -12.33 -5.52 8.72
CA LEU A 83 -12.07 -6.11 7.42
C LEU A 83 -13.09 -5.62 6.40
N ASP A 84 -14.37 -5.60 6.75
CA ASP A 84 -15.45 -5.11 5.88
C ASP A 84 -15.33 -3.61 5.60
N LYS A 85 -15.08 -2.80 6.63
CA LYS A 85 -14.83 -1.37 6.45
C LYS A 85 -13.66 -1.12 5.49
N ALA A 86 -12.55 -1.84 5.65
CA ALA A 86 -11.39 -1.70 4.77
C ALA A 86 -11.68 -2.14 3.33
N CYS A 87 -12.38 -3.26 3.16
CA CYS A 87 -12.78 -3.77 1.84
C CYS A 87 -13.73 -2.82 1.12
N GLN A 88 -14.71 -2.26 1.83
CA GLN A 88 -15.65 -1.28 1.31
C GLN A 88 -14.95 0.02 0.91
N LEU A 89 -14.11 0.57 1.80
CA LEU A 89 -13.39 1.82 1.56
C LEU A 89 -12.44 1.72 0.36
N LEU A 90 -11.69 0.62 0.25
CA LEU A 90 -10.70 0.43 -0.81
C LEU A 90 -11.31 -0.17 -2.09
N GLY A 91 -12.54 -0.69 -2.04
CA GLY A 91 -13.27 -1.21 -3.20
C GLY A 91 -12.81 -2.59 -3.69
N TYR A 92 -12.28 -3.43 -2.80
CA TYR A 92 -11.82 -4.78 -3.12
C TYR A 92 -12.40 -5.81 -2.14
N PRO A 93 -12.64 -7.05 -2.59
CA PRO A 93 -13.12 -8.11 -1.72
C PRO A 93 -12.00 -8.65 -0.81
N ARG A 94 -12.44 -9.33 0.25
CA ARG A 94 -11.59 -9.92 1.31
C ARG A 94 -10.45 -10.78 0.76
N HIS A 95 -10.77 -11.66 -0.18
CA HIS A 95 -9.83 -12.62 -0.78
C HIS A 95 -8.77 -11.98 -1.69
N ILE A 96 -8.89 -10.68 -2.00
CA ILE A 96 -7.88 -9.90 -2.74
C ILE A 96 -6.98 -9.15 -1.75
N LEU A 97 -7.55 -8.31 -0.88
CA LEU A 97 -6.76 -7.47 0.04
C LEU A 97 -6.08 -8.23 1.17
N PHE A 98 -6.75 -9.25 1.70
CA PHE A 98 -6.33 -10.02 2.87
C PHE A 98 -6.22 -11.50 2.54
N ASN A 99 -5.76 -11.83 1.33
CA ASN A 99 -5.51 -13.21 0.94
C ASN A 99 -4.49 -13.86 1.89
N GLU A 100 -4.95 -14.77 2.74
CA GLU A 100 -4.12 -15.34 3.80
C GLU A 100 -2.92 -16.11 3.26
N GLU A 101 -3.05 -16.78 2.12
CA GLU A 101 -1.92 -17.50 1.53
C GLU A 101 -0.82 -16.54 1.07
N VAL A 102 -1.19 -15.46 0.38
CA VAL A 102 -0.24 -14.44 -0.08
C VAL A 102 0.41 -13.73 1.11
N VAL A 103 -0.36 -13.39 2.15
CA VAL A 103 0.14 -12.73 3.36
C VAL A 103 1.09 -13.65 4.13
N ARG A 104 0.74 -14.94 4.28
CA ARG A 104 1.57 -15.94 4.97
C ARG A 104 2.87 -16.21 4.22
N LYS A 105 2.80 -16.45 2.90
CA LYS A 105 3.97 -16.67 2.03
C LYS A 105 4.83 -15.40 1.94
N SER A 106 4.22 -14.22 2.00
CA SER A 106 4.88 -12.90 1.92
C SER A 106 5.95 -12.86 0.82
N PRO A 107 5.58 -13.15 -0.44
CA PRO A 107 6.53 -13.42 -1.51
C PRO A 107 7.53 -12.28 -1.69
N VAL A 108 8.81 -12.61 -1.68
CA VAL A 108 9.88 -11.67 -2.06
C VAL A 108 10.23 -11.95 -3.52
N ILE A 109 10.25 -10.90 -4.33
CA ILE A 109 10.71 -10.98 -5.73
C ILE A 109 12.23 -10.97 -5.73
N CYS A 110 12.82 -11.95 -6.41
CA CYS A 110 14.25 -11.94 -6.73
C CYS A 110 14.44 -10.98 -7.91
N GLN A 111 14.97 -9.78 -7.64
CA GLN A 111 15.28 -8.81 -8.69
C GLN A 111 16.57 -9.27 -9.38
N PRO A 112 16.55 -9.51 -10.71
CA PRO A 112 17.76 -9.87 -11.45
C PRO A 112 18.83 -8.78 -11.34
N GLU A 113 18.39 -7.51 -11.42
CA GLU A 113 19.26 -6.33 -11.37
C GLU A 113 18.63 -5.22 -10.51
N PRO A 114 19.44 -4.26 -10.01
CA PRO A 114 18.91 -3.09 -9.32
C PRO A 114 17.97 -2.30 -10.21
N SER A 115 16.77 -2.02 -9.69
CA SER A 115 15.74 -1.26 -10.39
C SER A 115 15.24 -0.11 -9.53
N ARG A 116 14.63 0.90 -10.16
CA ARG A 116 14.07 2.05 -9.48
C ARG A 116 12.73 2.48 -10.07
N PHE A 117 11.72 2.58 -9.23
CA PHE A 117 10.42 3.08 -9.63
C PHE A 117 10.44 4.60 -9.82
N MET A 118 10.08 5.07 -11.02
CA MET A 118 9.95 6.50 -11.30
C MET A 118 8.54 6.99 -10.98
N LYS A 119 8.38 7.67 -9.83
CA LYS A 119 7.06 8.21 -9.41
C LYS A 119 6.39 9.15 -10.42
N ARG A 120 7.17 9.87 -11.23
CA ARG A 120 6.64 10.77 -12.27
C ARG A 120 5.76 10.04 -13.30
N THR A 121 5.93 8.72 -13.46
CA THR A 121 5.13 7.89 -14.36
C THR A 121 3.69 7.73 -13.86
N VAL A 122 3.47 7.80 -12.55
CA VAL A 122 2.12 7.71 -11.93
C VAL A 122 1.38 9.04 -12.02
N THR A 123 2.08 10.17 -11.89
CA THR A 123 1.44 11.49 -11.81
C THR A 123 0.95 12.04 -13.15
N ARG A 124 1.31 11.42 -14.28
CA ARG A 124 0.98 11.93 -15.64
C ARG A 124 -0.06 11.11 -16.39
N SER A 125 -0.38 9.91 -15.90
CA SER A 125 -1.28 8.99 -16.58
C SER A 125 -2.22 8.34 -15.58
N PRO A 126 -3.51 8.18 -15.91
CA PRO A 126 -4.43 7.45 -15.05
C PRO A 126 -3.90 6.03 -14.82
N VAL A 127 -4.02 5.56 -13.57
CA VAL A 127 -3.68 4.19 -13.20
C VAL A 127 -4.96 3.38 -13.13
N SER A 128 -5.14 2.48 -14.10
CA SER A 128 -6.32 1.59 -14.12
C SER A 128 -6.09 0.33 -13.30
N ASN A 129 -4.87 -0.23 -13.30
CA ASN A 129 -4.50 -1.37 -12.47
C ASN A 129 -3.60 -0.90 -11.31
N ARG A 130 -4.24 -0.63 -10.16
CA ARG A 130 -3.62 -0.10 -8.95
C ARG A 130 -2.80 -1.16 -8.24
N ILE A 131 -3.26 -2.41 -8.19
CA ILE A 131 -2.50 -3.50 -7.54
C ILE A 131 -1.16 -3.69 -8.25
N LEU A 132 -1.17 -3.89 -9.57
CA LEU A 132 0.07 -4.13 -10.33
C LEU A 132 1.01 -2.92 -10.27
N THR A 133 0.48 -1.70 -10.41
CA THR A 133 1.26 -0.46 -10.30
C THR A 133 1.86 -0.30 -8.91
N GLY A 134 1.06 -0.53 -7.86
CA GLY A 134 1.48 -0.45 -6.48
C GLY A 134 2.55 -1.49 -6.14
N LEU A 135 2.48 -2.70 -6.69
CA LEU A 135 3.51 -3.72 -6.50
C LEU A 135 4.84 -3.29 -7.11
N CYS A 136 4.84 -2.68 -8.30
CA CYS A 136 6.04 -2.06 -8.85
C CYS A 136 6.60 -0.99 -7.88
N MET A 137 5.75 -0.18 -7.22
CA MET A 137 6.21 0.81 -6.25
C MET A 137 6.80 0.19 -4.97
N VAL A 138 6.13 -0.82 -4.41
CA VAL A 138 6.55 -1.55 -3.20
C VAL A 138 7.92 -2.20 -3.40
N HIS A 139 8.13 -2.80 -4.57
CA HIS A 139 9.39 -3.44 -4.93
C HIS A 139 10.40 -2.47 -5.56
N ASP A 140 10.06 -1.20 -5.76
CA ASP A 140 10.91 -0.19 -6.40
C ASP A 140 11.34 -0.58 -7.83
N LEU A 141 10.41 -1.14 -8.60
CA LEU A 141 10.65 -1.70 -9.93
C LEU A 141 10.27 -0.72 -11.03
N SER A 142 11.17 -0.44 -11.95
CA SER A 142 10.83 0.29 -13.17
C SER A 142 9.98 -0.57 -14.09
N VAL A 143 9.05 0.08 -14.79
CA VAL A 143 8.19 -0.55 -15.80
C VAL A 143 9.04 -1.23 -16.88
N THR A 144 10.14 -0.60 -17.28
CA THR A 144 11.04 -1.11 -18.32
C THR A 144 11.73 -2.39 -17.87
N ASP A 145 12.27 -2.42 -16.65
CA ASP A 145 13.03 -3.58 -16.17
C ASP A 145 12.12 -4.78 -15.98
N VAL A 146 10.95 -4.58 -15.35
CA VAL A 146 9.94 -5.64 -15.21
C VAL A 146 9.54 -6.18 -16.56
N SER A 147 9.29 -5.31 -17.54
CA SER A 147 8.89 -5.72 -18.87
C SER A 147 9.96 -6.60 -19.55
N HIS A 148 11.24 -6.26 -19.41
CA HIS A 148 12.33 -7.10 -19.92
C HIS A 148 12.41 -8.45 -19.20
N TRP A 149 12.28 -8.46 -17.86
CA TRP A 149 12.38 -9.70 -17.08
C TRP A 149 11.22 -10.66 -17.31
N ILE A 150 10.03 -10.16 -17.65
CA ILE A 150 8.88 -11.00 -18.02
C ILE A 150 8.81 -11.27 -19.53
N GLY A 151 9.72 -10.73 -20.35
CA GLY A 151 9.74 -10.94 -21.80
C GLY A 151 8.66 -10.19 -22.57
N VAL A 152 8.24 -9.01 -22.11
CA VAL A 152 7.17 -8.19 -22.69
C VAL A 152 7.72 -6.83 -23.11
N HIS A 153 7.24 -6.29 -24.23
CA HIS A 153 7.62 -4.93 -24.63
C HIS A 153 7.17 -3.88 -23.58
N PRO A 154 8.02 -2.90 -23.20
CA PRO A 154 7.67 -1.91 -22.16
C PRO A 154 6.36 -1.16 -22.45
N GLY A 155 6.08 -0.88 -23.72
CA GLY A 155 4.82 -0.26 -24.15
C GLY A 155 3.60 -1.11 -23.81
N THR A 156 3.69 -2.43 -23.97
CA THR A 156 2.61 -3.38 -23.65
C THR A 156 2.40 -3.48 -22.14
N PHE A 157 3.49 -3.58 -21.36
CA PHE A 157 3.38 -3.59 -19.89
C PHE A 157 2.75 -2.29 -19.35
N ARG A 158 3.07 -1.13 -19.94
CA ARG A 158 2.38 0.13 -19.62
C ARG A 158 0.88 0.10 -19.88
N LYS A 159 0.42 -0.58 -20.93
CA LYS A 159 -1.03 -0.72 -21.19
C LYS A 159 -1.72 -1.49 -20.05
N TRP A 160 -1.07 -2.52 -19.51
CA TRP A 160 -1.62 -3.28 -18.37
C TRP A 160 -1.77 -2.40 -17.13
N LEU A 161 -0.80 -1.52 -16.86
CA LEU A 161 -0.81 -0.60 -15.71
C LEU A 161 -1.83 0.54 -15.88
N HIS A 162 -1.76 1.25 -17.00
CA HIS A 162 -2.46 2.52 -17.18
C HIS A 162 -3.80 2.38 -17.89
N GLN A 163 -3.87 1.56 -18.94
CA GLN A 163 -5.09 1.38 -19.72
C GLN A 163 -5.98 0.27 -19.14
N GLY A 164 -5.43 -0.57 -18.26
CA GLY A 164 -6.15 -1.70 -17.67
C GLY A 164 -6.43 -2.80 -18.68
N THR A 165 -5.58 -2.96 -19.70
CA THR A 165 -5.73 -4.05 -20.67
C THR A 165 -5.38 -5.37 -19.99
N LEU A 166 -6.30 -6.34 -20.01
CA LEU A 166 -6.03 -7.68 -19.52
C LEU A 166 -5.05 -8.40 -20.47
N PRO A 167 -3.92 -8.94 -19.98
CA PRO A 167 -2.99 -9.69 -20.82
C PRO A 167 -3.58 -11.03 -21.27
N SER A 168 -3.01 -11.65 -22.30
CA SER A 168 -3.28 -13.06 -22.61
C SER A 168 -2.88 -13.98 -21.44
N ALA A 169 -3.47 -15.17 -21.35
CA ALA A 169 -3.20 -16.12 -20.26
C ALA A 169 -1.70 -16.41 -20.03
N ALA A 170 -0.91 -16.60 -21.08
CA ALA A 170 0.53 -16.84 -20.98
C ALA A 170 1.28 -15.68 -20.29
N PHE A 171 0.96 -14.44 -20.67
CA PHE A 171 1.53 -13.25 -20.05
C PHE A 171 1.05 -13.04 -18.60
N GLN A 172 -0.18 -13.44 -18.28
CA GLN A 172 -0.66 -13.42 -16.90
C GLN A 172 0.13 -14.41 -16.03
N GLU A 173 0.46 -15.59 -16.56
CA GLU A 173 1.26 -16.61 -15.86
C GLU A 173 2.71 -16.16 -15.65
N GLN A 174 3.32 -15.51 -16.65
CA GLN A 174 4.65 -14.91 -16.48
C GLN A 174 4.66 -13.83 -15.39
N ALA A 175 3.64 -12.97 -15.37
CA ALA A 175 3.49 -11.97 -14.32
C ALA A 175 3.27 -12.62 -12.94
N GLU A 176 2.44 -13.66 -12.86
CA GLU A 176 2.22 -14.42 -11.62
C GLU A 176 3.50 -15.08 -11.12
N GLN A 177 4.31 -15.67 -11.98
CA GLN A 177 5.60 -16.25 -11.62
C GLN A 177 6.59 -15.19 -11.12
N PHE A 178 6.63 -14.03 -11.79
CA PHE A 178 7.53 -12.94 -11.42
C PHE A 178 7.15 -12.31 -10.07
N PHE A 179 5.89 -11.88 -9.92
CA PHE A 179 5.41 -11.25 -8.68
C PHE A 179 5.15 -12.27 -7.56
N ARG A 180 5.06 -13.56 -7.89
CA ARG A 180 4.67 -14.67 -6.98
C ARG A 180 3.34 -14.40 -6.27
N ILE A 181 2.42 -13.75 -6.98
CA ILE A 181 1.07 -13.40 -6.54
C ILE A 181 0.11 -13.92 -7.62
N PRO A 182 -1.00 -14.59 -7.25
CA PRO A 182 -1.96 -15.14 -8.20
C PRO A 182 -2.42 -14.11 -9.23
N LYS A 183 -2.53 -14.50 -10.51
CA LYS A 183 -3.01 -13.62 -11.59
C LYS A 183 -4.40 -13.02 -11.31
N THR A 184 -5.26 -13.75 -10.59
CA THR A 184 -6.58 -13.28 -10.14
C THR A 184 -6.52 -12.07 -9.20
N ILE A 185 -5.42 -11.91 -8.46
CA ILE A 185 -5.16 -10.75 -7.61
C ILE A 185 -4.43 -9.66 -8.41
N LEU A 186 -3.40 -10.02 -9.20
CA LEU A 186 -2.61 -9.05 -9.98
C LEU A 186 -3.45 -8.23 -10.96
N PHE A 187 -4.48 -8.84 -11.55
CA PHE A 187 -5.36 -8.20 -12.52
C PHE A 187 -6.78 -7.93 -11.99
N ALA A 188 -6.97 -7.99 -10.67
CA ALA A 188 -8.28 -7.81 -10.04
C ALA A 188 -8.95 -6.48 -10.40
N ASP A 189 -8.19 -5.38 -10.48
CA ASP A 189 -8.72 -4.08 -10.90
C ASP A 189 -9.42 -4.12 -12.25
N VAL A 190 -8.84 -4.85 -13.20
CA VAL A 190 -9.38 -4.99 -14.56
C VAL A 190 -10.63 -5.87 -14.52
N ILE A 191 -10.52 -7.04 -13.88
CA ILE A 191 -11.61 -8.03 -13.80
C ILE A 191 -12.83 -7.46 -13.06
N LEU A 192 -12.61 -6.72 -11.96
CA LEU A 192 -13.69 -6.12 -11.16
C LEU A 192 -14.32 -4.91 -11.86
N LYS A 193 -13.60 -4.24 -12.76
CA LYS A 193 -14.14 -3.13 -13.55
C LYS A 193 -15.03 -3.66 -14.66
N ASP A 194 -14.60 -4.71 -15.37
CA ASP A 194 -15.41 -5.35 -16.43
C ASP A 194 -16.75 -5.86 -15.87
N ARG A 195 -16.75 -6.44 -14.66
CA ARG A 195 -17.97 -6.88 -13.97
C ARG A 195 -18.92 -5.77 -13.52
N ARG A 196 -18.48 -4.51 -13.47
CA ARG A 196 -19.35 -3.36 -13.14
C ARG A 196 -19.93 -2.71 -14.39
N ASN A 197 -19.32 -2.95 -15.55
CA ASN A 197 -19.72 -2.39 -16.84
C ASN A 197 -20.58 -3.34 -17.67
N ASN A 198 -20.65 -4.62 -17.29
CA ASN A 198 -21.60 -5.62 -17.77
C ASN A 198 -22.72 -5.80 -16.75
#